data_AF-A0A383AQU4-F1
#
_entry.id   AF-A0A383AQU4-F1
#
_cell.length_a   1.000
_cell.length_b   1.000
_cell.length_c   1.000
_cell.angle_alpha   90.00
_cell.angle_beta   90.00
_cell.angle_gamma   90.00
#
_symmetry.space_group_name_H-M   'P 1'
#
loop_
_entity.id
_entity.type
_entity.pdbx_description
1 polymer ?
#
loop_
_entity_poly.entity_id
_entity_poly.type
_entity_poly.pdbx_seq_one_letter_code
_entity_poly.pdbx_strand_id
1 'polypeptide(L)'
;PIVTPLEELRLDAVDLRISKVTSGDKIAAWENTDQALIVTFEKPIPAGRQSKLKVFYEAEPVKGLYFRTPELGYDPKDTHLWTQGETIEARHWFPCFDSPNEFLTSTITCRVPKGMTVLSNGRKTSEKIDPETGLKAVTWKQEKPHVNYLISLVAGYFKRLQEKHGDLSMSFWTPPSDFANAANSFRHTKRCMKYFEKEIGVAYPWAKYDQICVQDFNWGGMENTSLTTLNTSTLFSEETENIRSSQGLV
;
A
#
# COMPACT_ATOMS: atom_id res chain seq x y z
N PRO A 1 22.09 -14.03 1.33
CA PRO A 1 22.27 -14.53 2.71
C PRO A 1 23.06 -13.53 3.57
N ILE A 2 22.46 -13.01 4.64
CA ILE A 2 23.13 -12.18 5.66
C ILE A 2 23.96 -13.12 6.57
N VAL A 3 24.92 -13.82 5.97
CA VAL A 3 25.86 -14.72 6.69
C VAL A 3 27.22 -14.07 6.89
N THR A 4 27.45 -12.92 6.24
CA THR A 4 28.65 -12.10 6.39
C THR A 4 28.30 -10.82 7.15
N PRO A 5 29.28 -10.20 7.83
CA PRO A 5 29.12 -8.85 8.34
C PRO A 5 28.70 -7.89 7.21
N LEU A 6 27.79 -6.97 7.53
CA LEU A 6 27.28 -5.97 6.60
C LEU A 6 28.16 -4.72 6.70
N GLU A 7 29.06 -4.55 5.73
CA GLU A 7 29.93 -3.38 5.60
C GLU A 7 29.21 -2.22 4.89
N GLU A 8 28.43 -2.58 3.87
CA GLU A 8 27.68 -1.66 3.03
C GLU A 8 26.25 -2.17 2.85
N LEU A 9 25.28 -1.26 3.05
CA LEU A 9 23.87 -1.50 2.80
C LEU A 9 23.45 -0.76 1.53
N ARG A 10 22.95 -1.50 0.53
CA ARG A 10 22.35 -0.94 -0.67
C ARG A 10 20.83 -1.14 -0.65
N LEU A 11 20.06 -0.06 -0.71
CA LEU A 11 18.60 -0.06 -0.86
C LEU A 11 18.22 0.52 -2.22
N ASP A 12 17.28 -0.10 -2.93
CA ASP A 12 16.68 0.46 -4.12
C ASP A 12 15.87 1.71 -3.76
N ALA A 13 16.16 2.82 -4.44
CA ALA A 13 15.62 4.15 -4.16
C ALA A 13 15.72 4.99 -5.45
N VAL A 14 14.68 4.92 -6.28
CA VAL A 14 14.69 5.55 -7.61
C VAL A 14 14.07 6.94 -7.53
N ASP A 15 14.82 7.96 -7.95
CA ASP A 15 14.40 9.37 -7.96
C ASP A 15 13.94 9.92 -6.61
N LEU A 16 14.47 9.34 -5.51
CA LEU A 16 14.21 9.82 -4.15
C LEU A 16 15.23 10.88 -3.76
N ARG A 17 14.77 12.07 -3.36
CA ARG A 17 15.64 13.15 -2.86
C ARG A 17 15.94 12.92 -1.39
N ILE A 18 17.03 12.22 -1.10
CA ILE A 18 17.43 11.87 0.27
C ILE A 18 18.14 13.06 0.94
N SER A 19 17.56 13.57 2.03
CA SER A 19 18.08 14.73 2.77
C SER A 19 18.89 14.36 4.00
N LYS A 20 18.62 13.19 4.60
CA LYS A 20 19.30 12.74 5.81
C LYS A 20 19.22 11.23 5.99
N VAL A 21 20.32 10.63 6.42
CA VAL A 21 20.38 9.22 6.82
C VAL A 21 20.96 9.15 8.23
N THR A 22 20.29 8.42 9.11
CA THR A 22 20.78 8.13 10.47
C THR A 22 20.68 6.64 10.74
N SER A 23 21.63 6.08 11.48
CA SER A 23 21.62 4.68 11.88
C SER A 23 21.88 4.53 13.37
N GLY A 24 21.46 3.41 13.95
CA GLY A 24 21.91 2.97 15.28
C GLY A 24 23.40 2.62 15.31
N ASP A 25 24.01 2.38 14.15
CA ASP A 25 25.44 2.19 13.97
C ASP A 25 26.09 3.40 13.31
N LYS A 26 27.39 3.60 13.56
CA LYS A 26 28.12 4.71 12.96
C LYS A 26 28.25 4.52 11.45
N ILE A 27 27.75 5.51 10.71
CA ILE A 27 27.86 5.60 9.26
C ILE A 27 29.18 6.31 8.94
N ALA A 28 30.02 5.68 8.12
CA ALA A 28 31.23 6.30 7.58
C ALA A 28 30.87 7.28 6.46
N ALA A 29 30.02 6.85 5.53
CA ALA A 29 29.52 7.64 4.42
C ALA A 29 28.17 7.08 3.92
N TRP A 30 27.40 7.90 3.21
CA TRP A 30 26.26 7.45 2.43
C TRP A 30 26.19 8.21 1.11
N GLU A 31 25.62 7.57 0.10
CA GLU A 31 25.50 8.10 -1.26
C GLU A 31 24.08 7.84 -1.78
N ASN A 32 23.52 8.83 -2.48
CA ASN A 32 22.30 8.68 -3.26
C ASN A 32 22.67 8.72 -4.74
N THR A 33 22.41 7.62 -5.46
CA THR A 33 22.80 7.43 -6.87
C THR A 33 21.66 7.68 -7.84
N ASP A 34 20.54 8.25 -7.37
CA ASP A 34 19.24 8.35 -8.05
C ASP A 34 18.58 7.00 -8.40
N GLN A 35 19.27 5.88 -8.20
CA GLN A 35 18.75 4.52 -8.36
C GLN A 35 18.78 3.72 -7.05
N ALA A 36 19.68 4.10 -6.14
CA ALA A 36 19.87 3.44 -4.86
C ALA A 36 20.47 4.36 -3.82
N LEU A 37 20.11 4.08 -2.55
CA LEU A 37 20.81 4.56 -1.37
C LEU A 37 21.88 3.54 -0.97
N ILE A 38 23.13 3.98 -0.91
CA ILE A 38 24.27 3.20 -0.44
C ILE A 38 24.71 3.77 0.91
N VAL A 39 24.85 2.93 1.93
CA VAL A 39 25.27 3.31 3.28
C VAL A 39 26.45 2.45 3.71
N THR A 40 27.61 3.07 3.90
CA THR A 40 28.84 2.41 4.37
C THR A 40 28.99 2.64 5.88
N PHE A 41 29.21 1.58 6.65
CA PHE A 41 29.39 1.66 8.10
C PHE A 41 30.87 1.80 8.48
N GLU A 42 31.18 2.55 9.55
CA GLU A 42 32.58 2.66 10.06
C GLU A 42 33.14 1.31 10.49
N LYS A 43 32.26 0.44 10.98
CA LYS A 43 32.58 -0.94 11.36
C LYS A 43 31.51 -1.86 10.78
N PRO A 44 31.90 -3.01 10.18
CA PRO A 44 30.94 -3.98 9.69
C PRO A 44 29.94 -4.40 10.78
N ILE A 45 28.65 -4.41 10.44
CA ILE A 45 27.59 -4.87 11.33
C ILE A 45 27.63 -6.41 11.35
N PRO A 46 27.88 -7.06 12.51
CA PRO A 46 27.92 -8.53 12.56
C PRO A 46 26.63 -9.19 12.10
N ALA A 47 26.76 -10.32 11.41
CA ALA A 47 25.62 -11.14 10.99
C ALA A 47 24.72 -11.50 12.18
N GLY A 48 23.40 -11.45 11.98
CA GLY A 48 22.40 -11.71 13.03
C GLY A 48 22.16 -10.55 14.01
N ARG A 49 22.97 -9.48 13.99
CA ARG A 49 22.72 -8.29 14.80
C ARG A 49 21.68 -7.39 14.14
N GLN A 50 20.69 -6.97 14.90
CA GLN A 50 19.72 -5.96 14.45
C GLN A 50 20.33 -4.55 14.47
N SER A 51 20.02 -3.77 13.44
CA SER A 51 20.28 -2.34 13.39
C SER A 51 19.04 -1.60 12.87
N LYS A 52 19.02 -0.28 13.05
CA LYS A 52 17.92 0.58 12.61
C LYS A 52 18.48 1.70 11.76
N LEU A 53 18.05 1.75 10.52
CA LEU A 53 18.28 2.87 9.61
C LEU A 53 17.02 3.75 9.58
N LYS A 54 17.20 5.07 9.59
CA LYS A 54 16.15 6.04 9.30
C LYS A 54 16.62 6.94 8.17
N VAL A 55 15.81 7.00 7.13
CA VAL A 55 16.05 7.78 5.91
C VAL A 55 14.97 8.86 5.84
N PHE A 56 15.39 10.11 5.65
CA PHE A 56 14.52 11.25 5.39
C PHE A 56 14.68 11.59 3.91
N TYR A 57 13.55 11.64 3.19
CA TYR A 57 13.55 11.84 1.75
C TYR A 57 12.25 12.49 1.29
N GLU A 58 12.29 13.05 0.10
CA GLU A 58 11.14 13.52 -0.67
C GLU A 58 11.09 12.76 -1.99
N ALA A 59 9.89 12.62 -2.57
CA ALA A 59 9.68 11.87 -3.80
C ALA A 59 8.63 12.57 -4.67
N GLU A 60 8.86 12.57 -5.98
CA GLU A 60 7.88 12.93 -7.02
C GLU A 60 7.70 11.72 -7.95
N PRO A 61 7.02 10.66 -7.47
CA PRO A 61 7.00 9.38 -8.17
C PRO A 61 6.23 9.49 -9.49
N VAL A 62 6.83 8.95 -10.54
CA VAL A 62 6.18 8.72 -11.85
C VAL A 62 5.58 7.32 -11.97
N LYS A 63 5.89 6.43 -11.01
CA LYS A 63 5.48 5.03 -10.88
C LYS A 63 5.40 4.66 -9.41
N GLY A 64 4.78 3.52 -9.05
CA GLY A 64 4.73 3.05 -7.67
C GLY A 64 3.68 3.73 -6.79
N LEU A 65 3.54 5.04 -6.92
CA LEU A 65 2.56 5.87 -6.21
C LEU A 65 1.99 6.90 -7.18
N TYR A 66 0.67 6.90 -7.33
CA TYR A 66 -0.05 7.65 -8.35
C TYR A 66 -1.03 8.62 -7.67
N PHE A 67 -1.21 9.78 -8.29
CA PHE A 67 -2.03 10.87 -7.75
C PHE A 67 -3.13 11.26 -8.74
N ARG A 68 -4.34 11.48 -8.20
CA ARG A 68 -5.47 12.07 -8.89
C ARG A 68 -5.96 13.27 -8.11
N THR A 69 -5.61 14.45 -8.59
CA THR A 69 -5.93 15.72 -7.93
C THR A 69 -6.58 16.72 -8.89
N PRO A 70 -7.25 17.76 -8.37
CA PRO A 70 -7.80 18.83 -9.20
C PRO A 70 -6.76 19.54 -10.06
N GLU A 71 -5.53 19.66 -9.57
CA GLU A 71 -4.40 20.29 -10.29
C GLU A 71 -4.01 19.51 -11.54
N LEU A 72 -4.30 18.20 -11.57
CA LEU A 72 -4.13 17.32 -12.74
C LEU A 72 -5.38 17.28 -13.63
N GLY A 73 -6.43 18.04 -13.31
CA GLY A 73 -7.67 18.11 -14.08
C GLY A 73 -8.76 17.10 -13.69
N TYR A 74 -8.59 16.38 -12.57
CA TYR A 74 -9.60 15.41 -12.09
C TYR A 74 -10.69 16.05 -11.23
N ASP A 75 -11.83 15.36 -11.08
CA ASP A 75 -12.94 15.82 -10.22
C ASP A 75 -12.46 15.91 -8.75
N PRO A 76 -12.57 17.08 -8.10
CA PRO A 76 -12.24 17.24 -6.69
C PRO A 76 -12.91 16.24 -5.75
N LYS A 77 -14.13 15.79 -6.07
CA LYS A 77 -14.90 14.85 -5.24
C LYS A 77 -14.29 13.45 -5.20
N ASP A 78 -13.53 13.09 -6.24
CA ASP A 78 -12.85 11.81 -6.37
C ASP A 78 -11.33 11.99 -6.22
N THR A 79 -10.86 13.03 -5.53
CA THR A 79 -9.42 13.21 -5.25
C THR A 79 -8.89 12.04 -4.44
N HIS A 80 -7.87 11.35 -4.95
CA HIS A 80 -7.18 10.27 -4.24
C HIS A 80 -5.76 10.01 -4.75
N LEU A 81 -5.00 9.28 -3.96
CA LEU A 81 -3.75 8.63 -4.32
C LEU A 81 -3.85 7.13 -4.07
N TRP A 82 -3.07 6.36 -4.81
CA TRP A 82 -2.97 4.91 -4.65
C TRP A 82 -1.59 4.42 -5.08
N THR A 83 -1.17 3.29 -4.52
CA THR A 83 0.12 2.66 -4.87
C THR A 83 -0.10 1.40 -5.70
N GLN A 84 0.84 1.13 -6.60
CA GLN A 84 1.02 -0.17 -7.25
C GLN A 84 2.48 -0.57 -7.11
N GLY A 85 2.78 -1.64 -6.37
CA GLY A 85 4.16 -2.07 -6.15
C GLY A 85 4.68 -3.09 -7.16
N GLU A 86 3.80 -3.89 -7.78
CA GLU A 86 4.21 -5.00 -8.63
C GLU A 86 4.66 -4.52 -10.02
N THR A 87 5.79 -5.00 -10.57
CA THR A 87 6.70 -6.01 -9.99
C THR A 87 7.81 -5.43 -9.12
N ILE A 88 8.30 -4.24 -9.46
CA ILE A 88 9.45 -3.57 -8.82
C ILE A 88 9.26 -2.05 -8.79
N GLU A 89 8.06 -1.60 -8.42
CA GLU A 89 7.72 -0.17 -8.39
C GLU A 89 7.76 0.44 -6.98
N ALA A 90 7.94 -0.36 -5.93
CA ALA A 90 8.05 0.11 -4.54
C ALA A 90 9.21 1.11 -4.35
N ARG A 91 10.33 0.87 -5.04
CA ARG A 91 11.54 1.72 -5.04
C ARG A 91 11.32 3.18 -5.44
N HIS A 92 10.20 3.51 -6.10
CA HIS A 92 9.89 4.88 -6.54
C HIS A 92 9.26 5.76 -5.46
N TRP A 93 8.82 5.17 -4.33
CA TRP A 93 8.20 5.96 -3.26
C TRP A 93 8.71 5.64 -1.85
N PHE A 94 9.49 4.57 -1.66
CA PHE A 94 10.30 4.39 -0.44
C PHE A 94 11.56 3.53 -0.68
N PRO A 95 12.67 3.80 0.03
CA PRO A 95 13.88 2.97 -0.05
C PRO A 95 13.64 1.56 0.49
N CYS A 96 13.94 0.52 -0.28
CA CYS A 96 13.78 -0.87 0.15
C CYS A 96 14.67 -1.86 -0.62
N PHE A 97 14.70 -3.13 -0.19
CA PHE A 97 15.16 -4.20 -1.07
C PHE A 97 13.98 -4.58 -1.97
N ASP A 98 13.99 -4.11 -3.21
CA ASP A 98 12.83 -4.22 -4.07
C ASP A 98 12.84 -5.52 -4.88
N SER A 99 12.62 -6.61 -4.15
CA SER A 99 12.67 -7.99 -4.61
C SER A 99 11.63 -8.83 -3.86
N PRO A 100 10.92 -9.74 -4.55
CA PRO A 100 9.83 -10.53 -3.95
C PRO A 100 10.30 -11.52 -2.87
N ASN A 101 11.60 -11.79 -2.76
CA ASN A 101 12.14 -12.74 -1.78
C ASN A 101 12.35 -12.11 -0.39
N GLU A 102 12.12 -10.81 -0.24
CA GLU A 102 12.28 -10.09 1.02
C GLU A 102 10.94 -9.88 1.72
N PHE A 103 10.78 -10.53 2.87
CA PHE A 103 9.57 -10.47 3.68
C PHE A 103 9.77 -9.51 4.85
N LEU A 104 8.80 -8.63 5.06
CA LEU A 104 8.86 -7.62 6.11
C LEU A 104 7.50 -7.41 6.78
N THR A 105 7.54 -6.85 8.00
CA THR A 105 6.35 -6.25 8.62
C THR A 105 6.40 -4.75 8.40
N SER A 106 5.25 -4.08 8.30
CA SER A 106 5.20 -2.66 7.98
C SER A 106 4.29 -1.90 8.94
N THR A 107 4.65 -0.65 9.19
CA THR A 107 3.81 0.33 9.86
C THR A 107 3.83 1.60 9.03
N ILE A 108 2.67 1.98 8.50
CA ILE A 108 2.53 3.16 7.63
C ILE A 108 1.72 4.20 8.38
N THR A 109 2.25 5.41 8.47
CA THR A 109 1.51 6.58 8.93
C THR A 109 1.40 7.57 7.79
N CYS A 110 0.18 7.81 7.33
CA CYS A 110 -0.10 8.80 6.29
C CYS A 110 -0.81 10.00 6.91
N ARG A 111 -0.38 11.19 6.52
CA ARG A 111 -0.97 12.47 6.95
C ARG A 111 -1.68 13.08 5.75
N VAL A 112 -2.97 13.37 5.91
CA VAL A 112 -3.83 13.90 4.83
C VAL A 112 -4.74 15.01 5.34
N PRO A 113 -5.28 15.85 4.44
CA PRO A 113 -6.33 16.80 4.80
C PRO A 113 -7.50 16.14 5.54
N LYS A 114 -8.17 16.92 6.39
CA LYS A 114 -9.37 16.46 7.09
C LYS A 114 -10.44 16.02 6.08
N GLY A 115 -11.17 14.95 6.39
CA GLY A 115 -12.20 14.38 5.52
C GLY A 115 -11.73 13.28 4.57
N MET A 116 -10.43 13.18 4.26
CA MET A 116 -9.90 12.06 3.49
C MET A 116 -9.83 10.77 4.33
N THR A 117 -10.08 9.64 3.69
CA THR A 117 -9.85 8.30 4.23
C THR A 117 -8.41 7.88 3.93
N VAL A 118 -7.78 7.11 4.82
CA VAL A 118 -6.48 6.45 4.59
C VAL A 118 -6.66 4.97 4.82
N LEU A 119 -6.27 4.16 3.84
CA LEU A 119 -6.27 2.70 3.88
C LEU A 119 -4.86 2.17 3.62
N SER A 120 -4.51 1.09 4.30
CA SER A 120 -3.26 0.36 4.09
C SER A 120 -3.43 -1.08 4.58
N ASN A 121 -2.33 -1.84 4.55
CA ASN A 121 -2.30 -3.23 4.98
C ASN A 121 -2.52 -3.38 6.51
N GLY A 122 -3.04 -4.53 6.92
CA GLY A 122 -3.16 -4.92 8.32
C GLY A 122 -4.27 -4.18 9.08
N ARG A 123 -3.98 -3.74 10.31
CA ARG A 123 -4.95 -3.11 11.22
C ARG A 123 -4.70 -1.62 11.37
N LYS A 124 -5.78 -0.83 11.42
CA LYS A 124 -5.70 0.59 11.80
C LYS A 124 -5.44 0.67 13.30
N THR A 125 -4.31 1.23 13.70
CA THR A 125 -3.88 1.33 15.10
C THR A 125 -4.03 2.74 15.67
N SER A 126 -4.13 3.77 14.82
CA SER A 126 -4.31 5.16 15.26
C SER A 126 -4.99 6.01 14.19
N GLU A 127 -5.80 6.97 14.62
CA GLU A 127 -6.32 8.06 13.80
C GLU A 127 -6.45 9.30 14.70
N LYS A 128 -5.68 10.35 14.41
CA LYS A 128 -5.63 11.58 15.22
C LYS A 128 -5.28 12.79 14.37
N ILE A 129 -5.57 13.98 14.87
CA ILE A 129 -5.07 15.23 14.27
C ILE A 129 -3.64 15.44 14.76
N ASP A 130 -2.73 15.65 13.81
CA ASP A 130 -1.36 16.02 14.09
C ASP A 130 -1.33 17.49 14.54
N PRO A 131 -0.86 17.80 15.76
CA PRO A 131 -0.93 19.15 16.31
C PRO A 131 0.02 20.13 15.63
N GLU A 132 1.10 19.65 14.99
CA GLU A 132 2.08 20.51 14.32
C GLU A 132 1.61 20.92 12.93
N THR A 133 0.96 20.00 12.21
CA THR A 133 0.56 20.22 10.81
C THR A 133 -0.94 20.49 10.63
N GLY A 134 -1.78 20.16 11.62
CA GLY A 134 -3.24 20.22 11.53
C GLY A 134 -3.87 19.14 10.63
N LEU A 135 -3.06 18.29 10.00
CA LEU A 135 -3.48 17.18 9.15
C LEU A 135 -4.01 16.01 9.97
N LYS A 136 -4.82 15.16 9.35
CA LYS A 136 -5.23 13.88 9.94
C LYS A 136 -4.14 12.85 9.71
N ALA A 137 -3.54 12.34 10.78
CA ALA A 137 -2.58 11.25 10.78
C ALA A 137 -3.29 9.92 11.04
N VAL A 138 -3.18 8.97 10.12
CA VAL A 138 -3.73 7.61 10.25
C VAL A 138 -2.60 6.61 10.18
N THR A 139 -2.53 5.71 11.18
CA THR A 139 -1.51 4.68 11.28
C THR A 139 -2.11 3.30 11.08
N TRP A 140 -1.50 2.53 10.19
CA TRP A 140 -1.80 1.14 9.90
C TRP A 140 -0.60 0.26 10.22
N LYS A 141 -0.85 -0.97 10.66
CA LYS A 141 0.18 -1.94 11.04
C LYS A 141 -0.11 -3.31 10.44
N GLN A 142 0.80 -3.79 9.59
CA GLN A 142 0.84 -5.15 9.06
C GLN A 142 1.83 -5.97 9.88
N GLU A 143 1.31 -6.77 10.81
CA GLU A 143 2.11 -7.48 11.82
C GLU A 143 2.67 -8.82 11.32
N LYS A 144 2.04 -9.41 10.31
CA LYS A 144 2.51 -10.65 9.70
C LYS A 144 3.42 -10.31 8.51
N PRO A 145 4.59 -10.94 8.36
CA PRO A 145 5.48 -10.69 7.24
C PRO A 145 4.78 -10.88 5.89
N HIS A 146 5.02 -9.96 4.97
CA HIS A 146 4.61 -10.03 3.56
C HIS A 146 5.70 -9.42 2.68
N VAL A 147 5.55 -9.58 1.37
CA VAL A 147 6.50 -9.07 0.37
C VAL A 147 6.25 -7.59 0.06
N ASN A 148 7.31 -6.86 -0.24
CA ASN A 148 7.30 -5.41 -0.37
C ASN A 148 6.36 -4.89 -1.48
N TYR A 149 6.24 -5.59 -2.62
CA TYR A 149 5.35 -5.19 -3.71
C TYR A 149 3.85 -5.27 -3.34
N LEU A 150 3.50 -6.01 -2.26
CA LEU A 150 2.14 -6.09 -1.72
C LEU A 150 1.84 -4.99 -0.68
N ILE A 151 2.80 -4.12 -0.36
CA ILE A 151 2.53 -2.93 0.45
C ILE A 151 1.61 -2.01 -0.33
N SER A 152 0.56 -1.54 0.33
CA SER A 152 -0.41 -0.62 -0.26
C SER A 152 -0.68 0.58 0.64
N LEU A 153 -0.75 1.75 0.02
CA LEU A 153 -1.24 2.98 0.60
C LEU A 153 -2.25 3.60 -0.36
N VAL A 154 -3.47 3.80 0.14
CA VAL A 154 -4.53 4.52 -0.58
C VAL A 154 -5.05 5.62 0.33
N ALA A 155 -5.16 6.84 -0.20
CA ALA A 155 -5.75 7.93 0.57
C ALA A 155 -6.54 8.89 -0.32
N GLY A 156 -7.66 9.40 0.17
CA GLY A 156 -8.53 10.25 -0.64
C GLY A 156 -9.98 10.25 -0.16
N TYR A 157 -10.87 10.80 -0.97
CA TYR A 157 -12.29 10.75 -0.69
C TYR A 157 -12.86 9.43 -1.19
N PHE A 158 -13.42 8.65 -0.27
CA PHE A 158 -14.00 7.34 -0.56
C PHE A 158 -15.29 7.13 0.23
N LYS A 159 -16.18 6.31 -0.34
CA LYS A 159 -17.36 5.78 0.34
C LYS A 159 -17.12 4.31 0.70
N ARG A 160 -17.78 3.83 1.75
CA ARG A 160 -17.59 2.49 2.30
C ARG A 160 -18.90 1.73 2.33
N LEU A 161 -18.87 0.52 1.78
CA LEU A 161 -19.84 -0.54 2.04
C LEU A 161 -19.19 -1.53 3.02
N GLN A 162 -19.71 -1.59 4.25
CA GLN A 162 -19.12 -2.43 5.30
C GLN A 162 -19.81 -3.79 5.36
N GLU A 163 -19.01 -4.85 5.42
CA GLU A 163 -19.44 -6.24 5.42
C GLU A 163 -18.62 -7.08 6.43
N LYS A 164 -18.97 -8.36 6.55
CA LYS A 164 -18.23 -9.31 7.40
C LYS A 164 -18.40 -10.74 6.88
N HIS A 165 -17.37 -11.56 7.11
CA HIS A 165 -17.38 -13.01 6.85
C HIS A 165 -16.99 -13.73 8.14
N GLY A 166 -17.99 -14.17 8.91
CA GLY A 166 -17.76 -14.54 10.32
C GLY A 166 -17.22 -13.36 11.12
N ASP A 167 -16.08 -13.55 11.77
CA ASP A 167 -15.37 -12.50 12.51
C ASP A 167 -14.39 -11.67 11.64
N LEU A 168 -14.18 -12.07 10.38
CA LEU A 168 -13.33 -11.33 9.46
C LEU A 168 -14.00 -10.04 9.02
N SER A 169 -13.40 -8.90 9.38
CA SER A 169 -13.80 -7.59 8.85
C SER A 169 -13.58 -7.53 7.35
N MET A 170 -14.61 -7.11 6.63
CA MET A 170 -14.60 -6.96 5.18
C MET A 170 -15.18 -5.59 4.82
N SER A 171 -14.51 -4.81 3.98
CA SER A 171 -15.07 -3.51 3.55
C SER A 171 -14.73 -3.25 2.09
N PHE A 172 -15.71 -2.70 1.39
CA PHE A 172 -15.58 -2.33 0.00
C PHE A 172 -15.62 -0.82 -0.12
N TRP A 173 -14.63 -0.27 -0.80
CA TRP A 173 -14.43 1.16 -0.91
C TRP A 173 -14.46 1.57 -2.37
N THR A 174 -15.08 2.72 -2.65
CA THR A 174 -15.15 3.27 -4.01
C THR A 174 -14.99 4.79 -3.98
N PRO A 175 -14.64 5.42 -5.12
CA PRO A 175 -14.83 6.85 -5.28
C PRO A 175 -16.30 7.22 -5.01
N PRO A 176 -16.59 8.41 -4.47
CA PRO A 176 -17.95 8.87 -4.21
C PRO A 176 -18.88 8.81 -5.42
N SER A 177 -18.38 9.10 -6.63
CA SER A 177 -19.15 9.08 -7.87
C SER A 177 -19.67 7.68 -8.25
N ASP A 178 -18.91 6.63 -7.93
CA ASP A 178 -19.21 5.26 -8.33
C ASP A 178 -19.93 4.43 -7.24
N PHE A 179 -20.16 5.01 -6.06
CA PHE A 179 -20.64 4.26 -4.88
C PHE A 179 -21.99 3.57 -5.08
N ALA A 180 -22.85 4.10 -5.94
CA ALA A 180 -24.15 3.50 -6.25
C ALA A 180 -24.02 2.06 -6.82
N ASN A 181 -22.90 1.75 -7.47
CA ASN A 181 -22.65 0.45 -8.10
C ASN A 181 -22.00 -0.58 -7.14
N ALA A 182 -21.55 -0.16 -5.95
CA ALA A 182 -20.75 -1.00 -5.07
C ALA A 182 -21.48 -2.27 -4.62
N ALA A 183 -22.76 -2.16 -4.23
CA ALA A 183 -23.52 -3.30 -3.70
C ALA A 183 -23.65 -4.43 -4.73
N ASN A 184 -23.96 -4.11 -5.98
CA ASN A 184 -24.03 -5.09 -7.06
C ASN A 184 -22.67 -5.71 -7.34
N SER A 185 -21.64 -4.88 -7.43
CA SER A 185 -20.29 -5.29 -7.86
C SER A 185 -19.62 -6.25 -6.87
N PHE A 186 -19.86 -6.10 -5.57
CA PHE A 186 -19.23 -6.90 -4.51
C PHE A 186 -20.11 -8.02 -3.94
N ARG A 187 -21.32 -8.24 -4.47
CA ARG A 187 -22.31 -9.16 -3.88
C ARG A 187 -21.83 -10.60 -3.71
N HIS A 188 -20.92 -11.06 -4.56
CA HIS A 188 -20.41 -12.44 -4.55
C HIS A 188 -19.16 -12.64 -3.69
N THR A 189 -18.49 -11.57 -3.25
CA THR A 189 -17.19 -11.66 -2.58
C THR A 189 -17.20 -12.56 -1.34
N LYS A 190 -18.24 -12.45 -0.50
CA LYS A 190 -18.40 -13.32 0.68
C LYS A 190 -18.55 -14.80 0.30
N ARG A 191 -19.25 -15.08 -0.81
CA ARG A 191 -19.43 -16.45 -1.32
C ARG A 191 -18.10 -17.00 -1.84
N CYS A 192 -17.32 -16.19 -2.56
CA CYS A 192 -15.98 -16.55 -3.00
C CYS A 192 -15.06 -16.87 -1.82
N MET A 193 -15.03 -16.00 -0.79
CA MET A 193 -14.25 -16.22 0.42
C MET A 193 -14.60 -17.57 1.08
N LYS A 194 -15.90 -17.81 1.33
CA LYS A 194 -16.40 -19.06 1.91
C LYS A 194 -16.00 -20.29 1.09
N TYR A 195 -16.06 -20.18 -0.23
CA TYR A 195 -15.67 -21.27 -1.13
C TYR A 195 -14.18 -21.57 -1.00
N PHE A 196 -13.30 -20.58 -1.17
CA PHE A 196 -11.85 -20.80 -1.11
C PHE A 196 -11.37 -21.31 0.25
N GLU A 197 -11.92 -20.81 1.36
CA GLU A 197 -11.58 -21.34 2.69
C GLU A 197 -11.95 -22.82 2.83
N LYS A 198 -13.10 -23.22 2.29
CA LYS A 198 -13.54 -24.62 2.30
C LYS A 198 -12.67 -25.50 1.41
N GLU A 199 -12.40 -25.07 0.18
CA GLU A 199 -11.67 -25.88 -0.80
C GLU A 199 -10.18 -26.00 -0.47
N ILE A 200 -9.55 -24.92 0.01
CA ILE A 200 -8.13 -24.93 0.41
C ILE A 200 -7.95 -25.51 1.82
N GLY A 201 -9.00 -25.47 2.65
CA GLY A 201 -8.99 -25.98 4.02
C GLY A 201 -8.30 -25.06 5.03
N VAL A 202 -8.11 -23.78 4.69
CA VAL A 202 -7.51 -22.77 5.58
C VAL A 202 -8.36 -21.50 5.60
N ALA A 203 -8.52 -20.91 6.78
CA ALA A 203 -9.17 -19.62 6.93
C ALA A 203 -8.29 -18.50 6.35
N TYR A 204 -8.91 -17.40 5.93
CA TYR A 204 -8.20 -16.24 5.44
C TYR A 204 -7.20 -15.69 6.49
N PRO A 205 -5.90 -15.57 6.15
CA PRO A 205 -4.84 -15.47 7.17
C PRO A 205 -4.60 -14.05 7.69
N TRP A 206 -5.14 -13.01 7.03
CA TRP A 206 -4.84 -11.62 7.35
C TRP A 206 -5.90 -10.98 8.25
N ALA A 207 -5.56 -9.84 8.85
CA ALA A 207 -6.41 -9.19 9.87
C ALA A 207 -7.75 -8.67 9.35
N LYS A 208 -7.84 -8.40 8.03
CA LYS A 208 -9.02 -7.91 7.32
C LYS A 208 -8.95 -8.28 5.84
N TYR A 209 -10.08 -8.25 5.16
CA TYR A 209 -10.15 -8.32 3.72
C TYR A 209 -10.92 -7.12 3.18
N ASP A 210 -10.20 -6.05 2.88
CA ASP A 210 -10.83 -4.91 2.21
C ASP A 210 -10.54 -4.94 0.71
N GLN A 211 -11.47 -4.40 -0.07
CA GLN A 211 -11.22 -4.07 -1.48
C GLN A 211 -11.48 -2.59 -1.70
N ILE A 212 -10.70 -1.97 -2.57
CA ILE A 212 -10.79 -0.55 -2.91
C ILE A 212 -10.72 -0.38 -4.42
N CYS A 213 -11.77 0.21 -4.99
CA CYS A 213 -11.73 0.64 -6.39
C CYS A 213 -11.06 2.01 -6.48
N VAL A 214 -10.13 2.15 -7.42
CA VAL A 214 -9.47 3.42 -7.76
C VAL A 214 -9.59 3.68 -9.25
N GLN A 215 -9.65 4.97 -9.62
CA GLN A 215 -9.69 5.39 -11.01
C GLN A 215 -8.26 5.46 -11.57
N ASP A 216 -8.14 5.37 -12.89
CA ASP A 216 -6.87 5.29 -13.65
C ASP A 216 -5.93 4.18 -13.17
N PHE A 217 -6.51 3.08 -12.68
CA PHE A 217 -5.77 1.85 -12.45
C PHE A 217 -5.50 1.17 -13.79
N ASN A 218 -4.25 0.90 -14.13
CA ASN A 218 -3.90 0.35 -15.45
C ASN A 218 -4.21 -1.15 -15.60
N TRP A 219 -4.38 -1.84 -14.48
CA TRP A 219 -4.73 -3.26 -14.40
C TRP A 219 -6.20 -3.39 -13.99
N GLY A 220 -6.76 -4.60 -13.96
CA GLY A 220 -8.12 -4.75 -13.43
C GLY A 220 -8.16 -5.05 -11.92
N GLY A 221 -7.11 -5.67 -11.35
CA GLY A 221 -6.94 -5.84 -9.91
C GLY A 221 -5.50 -6.07 -9.47
N MET A 222 -5.23 -5.86 -8.19
CA MET A 222 -3.96 -6.12 -7.51
C MET A 222 -4.21 -6.65 -6.10
N GLU A 223 -3.58 -7.77 -5.76
CA GLU A 223 -3.80 -8.54 -4.54
C GLU A 223 -3.07 -7.99 -3.30
N ASN A 224 -2.91 -6.67 -3.18
CA ASN A 224 -2.17 -6.09 -2.07
C ASN A 224 -2.69 -6.63 -0.71
N THR A 225 -1.77 -7.01 0.18
CA THR A 225 -2.09 -7.82 1.35
C THR A 225 -3.17 -7.15 2.20
N SER A 226 -4.30 -7.82 2.42
CA SER A 226 -5.47 -7.32 3.19
C SER A 226 -6.18 -6.08 2.65
N LEU A 227 -5.78 -5.54 1.49
CA LEU A 227 -6.39 -4.39 0.83
C LEU A 227 -6.26 -4.56 -0.69
N THR A 228 -7.12 -5.38 -1.30
CA THR A 228 -7.11 -5.58 -2.76
C THR A 228 -7.46 -4.28 -3.47
N THR A 229 -6.61 -3.83 -4.38
CA THR A 229 -6.89 -2.65 -5.23
C THR A 229 -7.54 -3.13 -6.52
N LEU A 230 -8.61 -2.46 -6.95
CA LEU A 230 -9.37 -2.80 -8.14
C LEU A 230 -9.55 -1.59 -9.05
N ASN A 231 -9.70 -1.85 -10.33
CA ASN A 231 -10.10 -0.83 -11.28
C ASN A 231 -11.58 -0.47 -11.12
N THR A 232 -11.97 0.80 -11.28
CA THR A 232 -13.39 1.18 -11.28
C THR A 232 -14.21 0.54 -12.41
N SER A 233 -13.59 -0.02 -13.45
CA SER A 233 -14.30 -0.85 -14.45
C SER A 233 -14.97 -2.09 -13.86
N THR A 234 -14.56 -2.52 -12.66
CA THR A 234 -15.24 -3.56 -11.87
C THR A 234 -16.55 -3.08 -11.24
N LEU A 235 -16.84 -1.77 -11.26
CA LEU A 235 -18.06 -1.18 -10.74
C LEU A 235 -19.10 -1.02 -11.85
N PHE A 236 -20.20 -1.77 -11.74
CA PHE A 236 -21.30 -1.73 -12.70
C PHE A 236 -22.65 -1.98 -12.02
N SER A 237 -23.69 -1.43 -12.64
CA SER A 237 -25.08 -1.64 -12.21
C SER A 237 -25.60 -3.00 -12.68
N GLU A 238 -26.75 -3.43 -12.15
CA GLU A 238 -27.42 -4.65 -12.66
C GLU A 238 -27.76 -4.53 -14.15
N GLU A 239 -28.15 -3.34 -14.64
CA GLU A 239 -28.49 -3.16 -16.05
C GLU A 239 -27.29 -3.26 -16.99
N THR A 240 -26.07 -3.10 -16.47
CA THR A 240 -24.84 -3.07 -17.27
C THR A 240 -23.96 -4.31 -17.09
N GLU A 241 -24.37 -5.26 -16.23
CA GLU A 241 -23.63 -6.50 -15.94
C GLU A 241 -23.48 -7.43 -17.16
N ASN A 242 -24.36 -7.32 -18.15
CA ASN A 242 -24.28 -8.08 -19.40
C ASN A 242 -23.22 -7.54 -20.38
N ILE A 243 -22.76 -6.29 -20.20
CA ILE A 243 -21.79 -5.61 -21.08
C ILE A 243 -20.52 -5.17 -20.35
N ARG A 244 -20.52 -5.19 -19.01
CA ARG A 244 -19.35 -5.00 -18.13
C ARG A 244 -19.30 -6.16 -17.15
N SER A 245 -18.15 -6.82 -17.08
CA SER A 245 -17.94 -7.97 -16.20
C SER A 245 -16.58 -7.87 -15.53
N SER A 246 -16.50 -8.28 -14.27
CA SER A 246 -15.23 -8.47 -13.57
C SER A 246 -14.47 -9.71 -14.06
N GLN A 247 -15.06 -10.55 -14.91
CA GLN A 247 -14.38 -11.70 -15.51
C GLN A 247 -13.27 -11.23 -16.46
N GLY A 248 -12.01 -11.57 -16.14
CA GLY A 248 -10.84 -11.20 -16.92
C GLY A 248 -10.25 -9.82 -16.59
N LEU A 249 -10.84 -9.08 -15.64
CA LEU A 249 -10.24 -7.87 -15.08
C LEU A 249 -9.33 -8.21 -13.88
N VAL A 250 -9.74 -9.16 -13.05
CA VAL A 250 -9.00 -9.61 -11.86
C VAL A 250 -8.51 -11.03 -12.05
#